data_AF-A0A0Q4MV94-F1
#
_entry.id   AF-A0A0Q4MV94-F1
#
_cell.length_a   1.000
_cell.length_b   1.000
_cell.length_c   1.000
_cell.angle_alpha   90.00
_cell.angle_beta   90.00
_cell.angle_gamma   90.00
#
_symmetry.space_group_name_H-M   'P 1'
#
loop_
_entity.id
_entity.type
_entity.pdbx_description
1 polymer ?
#
loop_
_entity_poly.entity_id
_entity_poly.type
_entity_poly.pdbx_seq_one_letter_code
_entity_poly.pdbx_strand_id
1 'polypeptide(L)'
;MAERYEREDGSNAQENLSNHRLIPRILVDGEEVQFEKNTLLQVKAKLGGEIKDSGTTQWLCYKNQITTFWFISNNEMQHGDLSGVALSSADKNEDCKKTQKTIVVKIHHTEIGTSWDYFSSIWKTETLPKSGSVWLYSELPAAKNFIQLNMANFTFRQGKLADMLFTQVTSN
;
A
#
# COMPACT_ATOMS: atom_id res chain seq x y z
N MET A 1 -18.59 -5.86 -19.44
CA MET A 1 -18.54 -4.53 -20.08
C MET A 1 -18.41 -3.55 -18.92
N ALA A 2 -17.19 -3.16 -18.57
CA ALA A 2 -16.93 -2.37 -17.37
C ALA A 2 -17.28 -0.90 -17.67
N GLU A 3 -18.38 -0.44 -17.09
CA GLU A 3 -18.78 0.97 -17.13
C GLU A 3 -17.75 1.78 -16.37
N ARG A 4 -17.22 2.79 -17.06
CA ARG A 4 -16.29 3.78 -16.53
C ARG A 4 -16.97 4.52 -15.39
N TYR A 5 -16.46 4.34 -14.17
CA TYR A 5 -16.71 5.31 -13.11
C TYR A 5 -16.05 6.63 -13.50
N GLU A 6 -16.87 7.65 -13.67
CA GLU A 6 -16.48 9.01 -14.03
C GLU A 6 -15.56 9.59 -12.95
N ARG A 7 -14.35 10.01 -13.36
CA ARG A 7 -13.43 10.75 -12.50
C ARG A 7 -13.86 12.22 -12.46
N GLU A 8 -14.58 12.60 -11.41
CA GLU A 8 -14.58 13.97 -10.93
C GLU A 8 -13.47 14.14 -9.88
N ASP A 9 -12.22 14.22 -10.33
CA ASP A 9 -11.28 15.18 -9.77
C ASP A 9 -10.07 15.32 -10.70
N GLY A 10 -9.63 16.56 -10.92
CA GLY A 10 -8.61 16.97 -11.90
C GLY A 10 -7.18 16.51 -11.59
N SER A 11 -6.99 15.37 -10.94
CA SER A 11 -5.69 14.72 -10.81
C SER A 11 -5.49 13.77 -11.99
N ASN A 12 -4.60 14.13 -12.91
CA ASN A 12 -4.14 13.24 -13.98
C ASN A 12 -3.25 12.11 -13.41
N ALA A 13 -3.74 11.37 -12.42
CA ALA A 13 -3.19 10.08 -12.05
C ALA A 13 -3.51 9.12 -13.21
N GLN A 14 -2.50 8.85 -14.05
CA GLN A 14 -2.60 7.82 -15.07
C GLN A 14 -2.53 6.46 -14.35
N GLU A 15 -3.66 5.77 -14.26
CA GLU A 15 -3.74 4.40 -13.77
C GLU A 15 -3.29 3.47 -14.89
N ASN A 16 -2.26 2.67 -14.62
CA ASN A 16 -1.71 1.76 -15.61
C ASN A 16 -1.92 0.31 -15.17
N LEU A 17 -2.43 -0.52 -16.09
CA LEU A 17 -2.47 -1.96 -15.88
C LEU A 17 -1.02 -2.48 -15.76
N SER A 18 -0.74 -3.20 -14.68
CA SER A 18 0.57 -3.78 -14.43
C SER A 18 0.61 -5.25 -14.81
N ASN A 19 1.67 -5.64 -15.51
CA ASN A 19 2.02 -7.06 -15.72
C ASN A 19 2.80 -7.63 -14.52
N HIS A 20 3.13 -6.80 -13.53
CA HIS A 20 3.79 -7.20 -12.28
C HIS A 20 2.75 -7.50 -11.20
N ARG A 21 3.10 -8.38 -10.27
CA ARG A 21 2.25 -8.66 -9.11
C ARG A 21 2.34 -7.50 -8.13
N LEU A 22 1.21 -6.84 -7.85
CA LEU A 22 1.15 -5.66 -6.98
C LEU A 22 0.93 -5.98 -5.50
N ILE A 23 1.15 -7.22 -5.10
CA ILE A 23 0.99 -7.66 -3.70
C ILE A 23 2.38 -7.63 -3.05
N PRO A 24 2.61 -6.73 -2.07
CA PRO A 24 3.90 -6.65 -1.41
C PRO A 24 4.09 -7.86 -0.49
N ARG A 25 5.35 -8.25 -0.29
CA ARG A 25 5.72 -9.14 0.83
C ARG A 25 5.91 -8.29 2.08
N ILE A 26 5.08 -8.53 3.09
CA ILE A 26 5.11 -7.82 4.36
C ILE A 26 5.63 -8.76 5.45
N LEU A 27 6.71 -8.36 6.12
CA LEU A 27 7.26 -9.06 7.28
C LEU A 27 7.21 -8.16 8.50
N VAL A 28 6.64 -8.68 9.59
CA VAL A 28 6.60 -8.05 10.91
C VAL A 28 7.36 -8.95 11.87
N ASP A 29 8.50 -8.48 12.36
CA ASP A 29 9.38 -9.23 13.27
C ASP A 29 9.82 -10.60 12.69
N GLY A 30 9.97 -10.67 11.35
CA GLY A 30 10.33 -11.87 10.62
C GLY A 30 9.16 -12.77 10.20
N GLU A 31 7.95 -12.52 10.74
CA GLU A 31 6.75 -13.27 10.37
C GLU A 31 5.98 -12.59 9.24
N GLU A 32 5.44 -13.39 8.33
CA GLU A 32 4.70 -12.89 7.18
C GLU A 32 3.28 -12.45 7.56
N VAL A 33 2.90 -11.28 7.06
CA VAL A 33 1.55 -10.72 7.17
C VAL A 33 1.01 -10.56 5.75
N GLN A 34 -0.23 -11.01 5.52
CA GLN A 34 -0.86 -11.03 4.20
C GLN A 34 -2.21 -10.33 4.24
N PHE A 35 -2.54 -9.64 3.15
CA PHE A 35 -3.87 -9.06 2.95
C PHE A 35 -4.95 -10.14 2.93
N GLU A 36 -6.14 -9.81 3.45
CA GLU A 36 -7.33 -10.68 3.50
C GLU A 36 -7.12 -12.03 4.23
N LYS A 37 -6.04 -12.15 5.01
CA LYS A 37 -5.72 -13.33 5.82
C LYS A 37 -5.35 -12.97 7.25
N ASN A 38 -4.67 -11.85 7.41
CA ASN A 38 -4.32 -11.33 8.72
C ASN A 38 -5.16 -10.12 9.08
N THR A 39 -5.52 -9.98 10.35
CA THR A 39 -6.29 -8.83 10.86
C THR A 39 -5.38 -7.75 11.43
N LEU A 40 -5.92 -6.53 11.57
CA LEU A 40 -5.24 -5.49 12.35
C LEU A 40 -4.99 -5.92 13.80
N LEU A 41 -5.89 -6.70 14.40
CA LEU A 41 -5.68 -7.23 15.76
C LEU A 41 -4.45 -8.13 15.85
N GLN A 42 -4.18 -8.96 14.85
CA GLN A 42 -2.98 -9.78 14.80
C GLN A 42 -1.71 -8.93 14.63
N VAL A 43 -1.75 -7.89 13.80
CA VAL A 43 -0.63 -6.93 13.68
C VAL A 43 -0.39 -6.21 15.02
N LYS A 44 -1.46 -5.73 15.67
CA LYS A 44 -1.40 -5.11 17.01
C LYS A 44 -0.84 -6.07 18.06
N ALA A 45 -1.20 -7.35 18.03
CA ALA A 45 -0.65 -8.32 18.98
C ALA A 45 0.89 -8.44 18.86
N LYS A 46 1.43 -8.25 17.65
CA LYS A 46 2.87 -8.30 17.40
C LYS A 46 3.61 -7.01 17.75
N LEU A 47 3.03 -5.86 17.42
CA LEU A 47 3.70 -4.55 17.50
C LEU A 47 3.19 -3.63 18.61
N GLY A 48 2.09 -4.01 19.27
CA GLY A 48 1.33 -3.16 20.19
C GLY A 48 0.67 -1.97 19.49
N GLY A 49 0.28 -0.96 20.27
CA GLY A 49 -0.33 0.27 19.76
C GLY A 49 -1.85 0.27 19.81
N GLU A 50 -2.42 1.35 19.29
CA GLU A 50 -3.86 1.60 19.31
C GLU A 50 -4.39 1.57 17.88
N ILE A 51 -5.48 0.81 17.70
CA ILE A 51 -6.22 0.83 16.44
C ILE A 51 -6.97 2.15 16.42
N LYS A 52 -6.67 2.96 15.41
CA LYS A 52 -7.41 4.18 15.09
C LYS A 52 -8.56 3.79 14.16
N ASP A 53 -9.69 4.46 14.29
CA ASP A 53 -10.93 4.13 13.59
C ASP A 53 -11.63 5.42 13.15
N SER A 54 -12.00 5.49 11.87
CA SER A 54 -12.79 6.59 11.29
C SER A 54 -14.24 6.17 10.95
N GLY A 55 -14.67 4.99 11.38
CA GLY A 55 -15.93 4.35 11.00
C GLY A 55 -15.79 3.47 9.75
N THR A 56 -15.30 4.05 8.66
CA THR A 56 -15.11 3.35 7.37
C THR A 56 -13.77 2.64 7.26
N THR A 57 -12.76 3.10 7.99
CA THR A 57 -11.40 2.56 7.92
C THR A 57 -10.80 2.46 9.32
N GLN A 58 -10.16 1.33 9.58
CA GLN A 58 -9.31 1.15 10.75
C GLN A 58 -7.85 1.11 10.34
N TRP A 59 -6.97 1.61 11.21
CA TRP A 59 -5.53 1.52 10.96
C TRP A 59 -4.68 1.46 12.21
N LEU A 60 -3.50 0.87 12.05
CA LEU A 60 -2.40 0.95 13.01
C LEU A 60 -1.27 1.75 12.38
N CYS A 61 -0.70 2.69 13.14
CA CYS A 61 0.46 3.47 12.68
C CYS A 61 1.71 3.20 13.51
N TYR A 62 2.81 2.91 12.83
CA TYR A 62 4.12 2.67 13.42
C TYR A 62 5.18 3.54 12.76
N LYS A 63 6.17 3.98 13.53
CA LYS A 63 7.30 4.77 13.02
C LYS A 63 8.62 4.19 13.50
N ASN A 64 9.55 3.97 12.57
CA ASN A 64 10.96 3.75 12.89
C ASN A 64 11.78 5.02 12.56
N GLN A 65 13.10 4.93 12.54
CA GLN A 65 13.96 6.10 12.31
C GLN A 65 13.75 6.79 10.96
N ILE A 66 13.37 6.04 9.92
CA ILE A 66 13.38 6.52 8.53
C ILE A 66 12.04 6.36 7.81
N THR A 67 11.10 5.59 8.37
CA THR A 67 9.84 5.23 7.72
C THR A 67 8.68 5.20 8.71
N THR A 68 7.55 5.74 8.28
CA THR A 68 6.24 5.55 8.92
C THR A 68 5.44 4.52 8.13
N PHE A 69 4.75 3.63 8.83
CA PHE A 69 3.96 2.53 8.29
C PHE A 69 2.53 2.64 8.78
N TRP A 70 1.56 2.46 7.89
CA TRP A 70 0.15 2.31 8.23
C TRP A 70 -0.34 0.96 7.74
N PHE A 71 -0.85 0.14 8.64
CA PHE A 71 -1.59 -1.07 8.31
C PHE A 71 -3.07 -0.71 8.32
N ILE A 72 -3.79 -1.03 7.25
CA ILE A 72 -5.12 -0.49 6.97
C ILE A 72 -6.12 -1.64 6.79
N SER A 73 -7.30 -1.51 7.39
CA SER A 73 -8.48 -2.34 7.16
C SER A 73 -9.61 -1.45 6.69
N ASN A 74 -10.15 -1.71 5.50
CA ASN A 74 -11.42 -1.14 5.06
C ASN A 74 -12.56 -1.92 5.72
N ASN A 75 -13.27 -1.30 6.65
CA ASN A 75 -14.29 -1.96 7.46
C ASN A 75 -15.51 -2.40 6.63
N GLU A 76 -15.83 -1.67 5.56
CA GLU A 76 -17.02 -1.94 4.74
C GLU A 76 -16.88 -3.26 3.97
N MET A 77 -15.64 -3.61 3.58
CA MET A 77 -15.39 -4.76 2.71
C MET A 77 -14.65 -5.91 3.41
N GLN A 78 -13.91 -5.64 4.49
CA GLN A 78 -12.94 -6.59 5.04
C GLN A 78 -13.08 -6.88 6.54
N HIS A 79 -14.06 -6.29 7.24
CA HIS A 79 -14.43 -6.66 8.62
C HIS A 79 -13.25 -6.75 9.62
N GLY A 80 -12.19 -5.95 9.44
CA GLY A 80 -10.99 -5.96 10.30
C GLY A 80 -9.78 -6.70 9.72
N ASP A 81 -9.94 -7.38 8.58
CA ASP A 81 -8.83 -7.93 7.80
C ASP A 81 -7.99 -6.82 7.18
N LEU A 82 -6.70 -7.09 7.06
CA LEU A 82 -5.76 -6.17 6.46
C LEU A 82 -6.06 -6.05 4.96
N SER A 83 -6.46 -4.87 4.54
CA SER A 83 -6.80 -4.55 3.15
C SER A 83 -5.75 -3.66 2.49
N GLY A 84 -4.79 -3.13 3.25
CA GLY A 84 -3.73 -2.29 2.71
C GLY A 84 -2.57 -2.02 3.65
N VAL A 85 -1.47 -1.55 3.06
CA VAL A 85 -0.32 -1.03 3.79
C VAL A 85 0.21 0.23 3.10
N ALA A 86 0.47 1.28 3.87
CA ALA A 86 1.10 2.50 3.40
C ALA A 86 2.46 2.72 4.08
N LEU A 87 3.37 3.37 3.36
CA LEU A 87 4.72 3.69 3.80
C LEU A 87 5.03 5.14 3.40
N SER A 88 5.74 5.86 4.27
CA SER A 88 6.20 7.21 3.98
C SER A 88 7.60 7.42 4.56
N SER A 89 8.47 8.10 3.80
CA SER A 89 9.73 8.64 4.32
C SER A 89 9.41 9.57 5.48
N ALA A 90 10.01 9.32 6.64
CA ALA A 90 9.61 9.84 7.93
C ALA A 90 9.75 11.37 8.08
N ASP A 91 8.80 12.14 7.56
CA ASP A 91 8.63 13.59 7.85
C ASP A 91 7.18 13.98 8.20
N LYS A 92 6.28 13.01 8.34
CA LYS A 92 4.94 13.29 8.88
C LYS A 92 4.96 13.18 10.41
N ASN A 93 4.80 14.34 11.07
CA ASN A 93 4.57 14.51 12.52
C ASN A 93 3.20 13.92 12.91
N GLU A 94 3.04 12.61 12.79
CA GLU A 94 1.83 11.92 13.23
C GLU A 94 2.11 11.12 14.52
N ASP A 95 1.09 11.05 15.38
CA ASP A 95 1.01 10.27 16.62
C ASP A 95 1.07 8.75 16.34
N CYS A 96 2.16 8.31 15.71
CA CYS A 96 2.43 6.93 15.37
C CYS A 96 3.32 6.30 16.43
N LYS A 97 3.03 5.05 16.79
CA LYS A 97 3.80 4.35 17.81
C LYS A 97 5.23 4.15 17.33
N LYS A 98 6.21 4.65 18.09
CA LYS A 98 7.61 4.31 17.85
C LYS A 98 7.81 2.81 18.04
N THR A 99 8.47 2.16 17.09
CA THR A 99 8.79 0.73 17.16
C THR A 99 10.28 0.51 16.90
N GLN A 100 10.86 -0.43 17.66
CA GLN A 100 12.19 -0.99 17.39
C GLN A 100 12.08 -2.36 16.69
N LYS A 101 10.87 -2.90 16.57
CA LYS A 101 10.62 -4.13 15.83
C LYS A 101 10.78 -3.89 14.35
N THR A 102 11.31 -4.90 13.66
CA THR A 102 11.56 -4.83 12.23
C THR A 102 10.25 -4.94 11.46
N ILE A 103 9.98 -3.97 10.59
CA ILE A 103 8.89 -4.00 9.62
C ILE A 103 9.53 -3.88 8.23
N VAL A 104 9.26 -4.86 7.37
CA VAL A 104 9.77 -4.89 6.00
C VAL A 104 8.59 -5.00 5.06
N VAL A 105 8.49 -4.07 4.10
CA VAL A 105 7.55 -4.15 2.99
C VAL A 105 8.35 -4.12 1.70
N LYS A 106 8.29 -5.20 0.93
CA LYS A 106 9.08 -5.37 -0.30
C LYS A 106 8.15 -5.64 -1.47
N ILE A 107 8.35 -4.89 -2.54
CA ILE A 107 7.70 -5.10 -3.84
C ILE A 107 8.77 -4.96 -4.92
N HIS A 108 8.98 -5.97 -5.77
CA HIS A 108 9.88 -5.91 -6.94
C HIS A 108 11.15 -5.01 -6.81
N HIS A 109 11.95 -5.19 -5.76
CA HIS A 109 13.16 -4.38 -5.48
C HIS A 109 12.96 -2.85 -5.38
N THR A 110 11.73 -2.43 -5.08
CA THR A 110 11.34 -1.04 -4.89
C THR A 110 11.11 -0.79 -3.40
N GLU A 111 11.78 0.24 -2.88
CA GLU A 111 11.68 0.68 -1.49
C GLU A 111 11.75 2.21 -1.38
N ILE A 112 11.37 2.76 -0.23
CA ILE A 112 11.50 4.20 0.05
C ILE A 112 12.94 4.66 -0.23
N GLY A 113 13.09 5.76 -0.97
CA GLY A 113 14.37 6.31 -1.40
C GLY A 113 14.83 5.86 -2.80
N THR A 114 14.16 4.88 -3.40
CA THR A 114 14.40 4.44 -4.79
C THR A 114 14.34 5.63 -5.76
N SER A 115 15.34 5.79 -6.64
CA SER A 115 15.32 6.85 -7.66
C SER A 115 14.30 6.57 -8.75
N TRP A 116 13.81 7.63 -9.40
CA TRP A 116 12.93 7.51 -10.57
C TRP A 116 13.53 6.64 -11.68
N ASP A 117 14.81 6.81 -12.01
CA ASP A 117 15.46 6.07 -13.10
C ASP A 117 15.49 4.55 -12.81
N TYR A 118 15.78 4.17 -11.56
CA TYR A 118 15.76 2.76 -11.18
C TYR A 118 14.33 2.21 -11.14
N PHE A 119 13.39 2.96 -10.57
CA PHE A 119 11.97 2.60 -10.55
C PHE A 119 11.41 2.37 -11.96
N SER A 120 11.58 3.34 -12.86
CA SER A 120 11.09 3.27 -14.24
C SER A 120 11.68 2.09 -15.01
N SER A 121 12.93 1.71 -14.72
CA SER A 121 13.56 0.53 -15.31
C SER A 121 12.87 -0.79 -14.92
N ILE A 122 12.36 -0.88 -13.68
CA ILE A 122 11.66 -2.04 -13.14
C ILE A 122 10.23 -2.08 -13.68
N TRP A 123 9.49 -0.98 -13.51
CA TRP A 123 8.05 -0.92 -13.74
C TRP A 123 7.67 -0.53 -15.18
N LYS A 124 8.65 -0.28 -16.04
CA LYS A 124 8.49 0.11 -17.46
C LYS A 124 7.59 1.34 -17.63
N THR A 125 7.72 2.29 -16.71
CA THR A 125 7.01 3.56 -16.74
C THR A 125 7.87 4.63 -17.39
N GLU A 126 7.46 5.16 -18.54
CA GLU A 126 8.34 5.99 -19.39
C GLU A 126 8.59 7.40 -18.84
N THR A 127 7.63 8.02 -18.14
CA THR A 127 7.77 9.39 -17.64
C THR A 127 7.23 9.54 -16.22
N LEU A 128 7.92 10.34 -15.40
CA LEU A 128 7.43 10.68 -14.08
C LEU A 128 6.19 11.58 -14.27
N PRO A 129 5.01 11.19 -13.76
CA PRO A 129 3.82 12.02 -13.90
C PRO A 129 4.03 13.37 -13.23
N LYS A 130 3.42 14.43 -13.78
CA LYS A 130 3.46 15.78 -13.16
C LYS A 130 2.92 15.79 -11.72
N SER A 131 2.01 14.86 -11.41
CA SER A 131 1.49 14.62 -10.06
C SER A 131 2.53 14.06 -9.08
N GLY A 132 3.71 13.65 -9.58
CA GLY A 132 4.72 12.95 -8.82
C GLY A 132 4.31 11.53 -8.43
N SER A 133 3.17 11.01 -8.87
CA SER A 133 2.63 9.72 -8.40
C SER A 133 2.33 8.77 -9.56
N VAL A 134 2.73 7.52 -9.42
CA VAL A 134 2.42 6.43 -10.37
C VAL A 134 1.42 5.49 -9.72
N TRP A 135 0.25 5.35 -10.37
CA TRP A 135 -0.77 4.38 -9.97
C TRP A 135 -0.73 3.17 -10.89
N LEU A 136 -0.61 2.00 -10.28
CA LEU A 136 -0.65 0.71 -10.94
C LEU A 136 -1.81 -0.11 -10.39
N TYR A 137 -2.47 -0.88 -11.23
CA TYR A 137 -3.44 -1.87 -10.80
C TYR A 137 -3.22 -3.21 -11.51
N SER A 138 -3.62 -4.29 -10.87
CA SER A 138 -3.58 -5.65 -11.44
C SER A 138 -4.79 -6.43 -10.94
N GLU A 139 -5.45 -7.13 -11.85
CA GLU A 139 -6.57 -8.02 -11.56
C GLU A 139 -6.11 -9.47 -11.64
N LEU A 140 -6.43 -10.26 -10.62
CA LEU A 140 -6.12 -11.69 -10.58
C LEU A 140 -7.43 -12.48 -10.38
N PRO A 141 -7.68 -13.53 -11.17
CA PRO A 141 -8.77 -14.44 -10.88
C PRO A 141 -8.61 -15.04 -9.47
N ALA A 142 -9.65 -14.94 -8.66
CA ALA A 142 -9.76 -15.62 -7.37
C ALA A 142 -10.72 -16.82 -7.47
N ALA A 143 -10.80 -17.63 -6.41
CA ALA A 143 -11.64 -18.83 -6.40
C ALA A 143 -13.12 -18.46 -6.61
N LYS A 144 -13.90 -19.34 -7.25
CA LYS A 144 -15.37 -19.26 -7.35
C LYS A 144 -15.91 -17.96 -7.98
N ASN A 145 -15.32 -17.50 -9.08
CA ASN A 145 -15.73 -16.31 -9.84
C ASN A 145 -15.47 -14.96 -9.17
N PHE A 146 -14.67 -14.92 -8.11
CA PHE A 146 -14.21 -13.66 -7.54
C PHE A 146 -13.03 -13.11 -8.34
N ILE A 147 -12.87 -11.80 -8.33
CA ILE A 147 -11.70 -11.09 -8.86
C ILE A 147 -11.01 -10.41 -7.69
N GLN A 148 -9.70 -10.58 -7.61
CA GLN A 148 -8.86 -9.86 -6.68
C GLN A 148 -8.23 -8.67 -7.39
N LEU A 149 -8.64 -7.46 -7.00
CA LEU A 149 -8.06 -6.21 -7.45
C LEU A 149 -6.93 -5.81 -6.49
N ASN A 150 -5.75 -5.59 -7.04
CA ASN A 150 -4.60 -5.08 -6.29
C ASN A 150 -4.18 -3.74 -6.89
N MET A 151 -3.94 -2.74 -6.03
CA MET A 151 -3.49 -1.42 -6.44
C MET A 151 -2.20 -1.05 -5.72
N ALA A 152 -1.34 -0.33 -6.43
CA ALA A 152 -0.14 0.25 -5.88
C ALA A 152 -0.03 1.71 -6.32
N ASN A 153 0.19 2.61 -5.35
CA ASN A 153 0.55 3.99 -5.60
C ASN A 153 1.98 4.25 -5.13
N PHE A 154 2.79 4.85 -5.99
CA PHE A 154 4.18 5.23 -5.73
C PHE A 154 4.33 6.74 -5.89
N THR A 155 4.58 7.46 -4.79
CA THR A 155 4.72 8.93 -4.79
C THR A 155 6.19 9.34 -4.67
N PHE A 156 6.65 10.15 -5.62
CA PHE A 156 8.01 10.66 -5.70
C PHE A 156 8.08 12.10 -5.20
N ARG A 157 9.13 12.41 -4.42
CA ARG A 157 9.51 13.77 -4.03
C ARG A 157 10.98 13.95 -4.35
N GLN A 158 11.33 15.06 -5.02
CA GLN A 158 12.71 15.36 -5.42
C GLN A 158 13.39 14.20 -6.18
N GLY A 159 12.64 13.51 -7.04
CA GLY A 159 13.14 12.40 -7.87
C GLY A 159 13.34 11.06 -7.14
N LYS A 160 12.94 10.96 -5.85
CA LYS A 160 13.03 9.74 -5.05
C LYS A 160 11.67 9.31 -4.54
N LEU A 161 11.46 7.99 -4.43
CA LEU A 161 10.25 7.40 -3.89
C LEU A 161 10.10 7.77 -2.42
N ALA A 162 9.07 8.54 -2.10
CA ALA A 162 8.81 9.08 -0.77
C ALA A 162 7.63 8.41 -0.08
N ASP A 163 6.61 7.99 -0.84
CA ASP A 163 5.47 7.26 -0.28
C ASP A 163 5.11 6.05 -1.15
N MET A 164 4.58 5.02 -0.50
CA MET A 164 3.99 3.86 -1.17
C MET A 164 2.65 3.53 -0.50
N LEU A 165 1.68 3.10 -1.28
CA LEU A 165 0.42 2.54 -0.80
C LEU A 165 0.10 1.29 -1.60
N PHE A 166 -0.20 0.19 -0.92
CA PHE A 166 -0.71 -1.03 -1.52
C PHE A 166 -2.07 -1.35 -0.93
N THR A 167 -3.02 -1.71 -1.78
CA THR A 167 -4.34 -2.18 -1.36
C THR A 167 -4.73 -3.43 -2.13
N GLN A 168 -5.55 -4.26 -1.50
CA GLN A 168 -6.14 -5.46 -2.09
C GLN A 168 -7.61 -5.52 -1.71
N VAL A 169 -8.46 -5.83 -2.68
CA VAL A 169 -9.88 -6.10 -2.49
C VAL A 169 -10.29 -7.28 -3.38
N THR A 170 -10.87 -8.30 -2.77
CA THR A 170 -11.54 -9.39 -3.46
C THR A 170 -13.04 -9.14 -3.53
N SER A 171 -13.60 -9.13 -4.75
CA SER A 171 -15.02 -8.87 -5.01
C SER A 171 -15.57 -9.80 -6.10
N ASN A 172 -16.91 -9.85 -6.28
CA ASN A 172 -17.60 -10.72 -7.23
C ASN A 172 -18.19 -9.97 -8.44
#